data_AF-A0A316G6D5-F1
#
_entry.id   AF-A0A316G6D5-F1
#
_cell.length_a   1.000
_cell.length_b   1.000
_cell.length_c   1.000
_cell.angle_alpha   90.00
_cell.angle_beta   90.00
_cell.angle_gamma   90.00
#
_symmetry.space_group_name_H-M   'P 1'
#
loop_
_entity.id
_entity.type
_entity.pdbx_description
1 polymer ?
#
loop_
_entity_poly.entity_id
_entity_poly.type
_entity_poly.pdbx_seq_one_letter_code
_entity_poly.pdbx_strand_id
1 'polypeptide(L)'
;MRHMARLLSQLVFVAGVAAFLAFPVSAQDGTGPTPQNAQPRGYGGGWDCDLGFRVEGAECVALDIPEHAYPTGRAYGTGWDCARGYEDVNGTSCTPIPVPDNAFLRSSGYGWQCERGFREERDVCVPIAVPEFAYLTDEGSGTGWTCDRGYTALAGSCLPIAVPANAYLTNSDFGAAWACERGFVKIEDRCDAIILPANAFLDQASYGPGWSCERGYEPLNGACVVIDLPENAYLDRSGNQWSCDLGFQLSGAACILGR
;
A
#
# COMPACT_ATOMS: atom_id res chain seq x y z
N MET A 1 23.18 -68.58 31.76
CA MET A 1 23.67 -67.54 32.71
C MET A 1 24.34 -66.32 32.04
N ARG A 2 24.28 -66.10 30.71
CA ARG A 2 24.77 -64.87 30.06
C ARG A 2 23.67 -63.87 29.67
N HIS A 3 22.39 -64.29 29.64
CA HIS A 3 21.27 -63.42 29.27
C HIS A 3 20.71 -62.57 30.43
N MET A 4 20.74 -63.05 31.69
CA MET A 4 20.26 -62.26 32.83
C MET A 4 21.19 -61.10 33.23
N ALA A 5 22.51 -61.23 32.99
CA ALA A 5 23.47 -60.17 33.31
C ALA A 5 23.40 -58.97 32.36
N ARG A 6 22.97 -59.16 31.09
CA ARG A 6 22.77 -58.07 30.13
C ARG A 6 21.51 -57.25 30.40
N LEU A 7 20.44 -57.89 30.88
CA LEU A 7 19.18 -57.22 31.21
C LEU A 7 19.30 -56.32 32.45
N LEU A 8 20.05 -56.75 33.47
CA LEU A 8 20.30 -55.92 34.67
C LEU A 8 21.24 -54.74 34.40
N SER A 9 22.18 -54.86 33.46
CA SER A 9 23.07 -53.75 33.06
C SER A 9 22.38 -52.67 32.22
N GLN A 10 21.39 -53.03 31.40
CA GLN A 10 20.62 -52.04 30.63
C GLN A 10 19.58 -51.29 31.49
N LEU A 11 19.04 -51.91 32.55
CA LEU A 11 18.08 -51.27 33.45
C LEU A 11 18.72 -50.20 34.36
N VAL A 12 20.01 -50.32 34.72
CA VAL A 12 20.70 -49.31 35.54
C VAL A 12 21.14 -48.10 34.71
N PHE A 13 21.44 -48.26 33.41
CA PHE A 13 21.86 -47.14 32.57
C PHE A 13 20.68 -46.24 32.14
N VAL A 14 19.48 -46.81 31.98
CA VAL A 14 18.27 -46.02 31.62
C VAL A 14 17.73 -45.23 32.84
N ALA A 15 17.90 -45.74 34.06
CA ALA A 15 17.52 -45.01 35.27
C ALA A 15 18.46 -43.84 35.62
N GLY A 16 19.74 -43.90 35.22
CA GLY A 16 20.71 -42.81 35.44
C GLY A 16 20.57 -41.62 34.50
N VAL A 17 20.07 -41.84 33.27
CA VAL A 17 19.90 -40.77 32.26
C VAL A 17 18.56 -40.03 32.42
N ALA A 18 17.54 -40.66 33.02
CA ALA A 18 16.24 -40.02 33.26
C ALA A 18 16.23 -39.05 34.46
N ALA A 19 17.21 -39.11 35.35
CA ALA A 19 17.27 -38.26 36.55
C ALA A 19 17.81 -36.83 36.28
N PHE A 20 18.37 -36.55 35.09
CA PHE A 20 18.90 -35.23 34.75
C PHE A 20 17.92 -34.32 33.98
N LEU A 21 16.71 -34.80 33.65
CA LEU A 21 15.72 -34.05 32.86
C LEU A 21 14.56 -33.47 33.70
N ALA A 22 14.62 -33.57 35.03
CA ALA A 22 13.54 -33.16 35.93
C ALA A 22 13.89 -32.00 36.86
N PHE A 23 14.79 -31.10 36.45
CA PHE A 23 14.81 -29.75 37.00
C PHE A 23 13.93 -28.87 36.12
N PRO A 24 12.69 -28.56 36.54
CA PRO A 24 11.96 -27.49 35.89
C PRO A 24 12.76 -26.21 36.14
N VAL A 25 13.45 -25.71 35.11
CA VAL A 25 13.94 -24.34 35.09
C VAL A 25 12.70 -23.47 35.07
N SER A 26 12.21 -23.13 36.26
CA SER A 26 11.12 -22.20 36.44
C SER A 26 11.74 -20.80 36.45
N ALA A 27 11.90 -20.20 35.28
CA ALA A 27 11.95 -18.75 35.19
C ALA A 27 10.51 -18.24 35.34
N GLN A 28 9.94 -18.33 36.55
CA GLN A 28 8.68 -17.65 36.88
C GLN A 28 8.99 -16.25 37.38
N ASP A 29 9.47 -15.43 36.47
CA ASP A 29 9.76 -14.02 36.72
C ASP A 29 8.47 -13.29 37.13
N GLY A 30 8.54 -12.49 38.18
CA GLY A 30 7.40 -11.70 38.64
C GLY A 30 6.36 -12.48 39.45
N THR A 31 6.74 -13.54 40.18
CA THR A 31 5.83 -14.29 41.08
C THR A 31 6.20 -14.10 42.55
N GLY A 32 5.22 -14.21 43.46
CA GLY A 32 5.42 -13.99 44.90
C GLY A 32 4.96 -12.61 45.41
N PRO A 33 5.37 -12.20 46.63
CA PRO A 33 5.03 -10.90 47.17
C PRO A 33 5.65 -9.78 46.32
N THR A 34 4.90 -8.71 46.08
CA THR A 34 5.37 -7.57 45.28
C THR A 34 6.58 -6.91 45.95
N PRO A 35 7.77 -6.91 45.30
CA PRO A 35 8.98 -6.28 45.84
C PRO A 35 8.95 -4.75 45.66
N GLN A 36 10.01 -4.06 46.10
CA GLN A 36 10.17 -2.63 45.87
C GLN A 36 10.39 -2.34 44.37
N ASN A 37 9.87 -1.18 43.89
CA ASN A 37 9.90 -0.77 42.48
C ASN A 37 9.15 -1.75 41.56
N ALA A 38 8.05 -2.32 42.05
CA ALA A 38 7.17 -3.21 41.30
C ALA A 38 5.70 -2.91 41.60
N GLN A 39 4.85 -3.17 40.61
CA GLN A 39 3.41 -3.06 40.68
C GLN A 39 2.73 -4.42 40.44
N PRO A 40 1.63 -4.72 41.15
CA PRO A 40 0.91 -5.96 40.93
C PRO A 40 0.28 -5.99 39.53
N ARG A 41 0.28 -7.15 38.88
CA ARG A 41 -0.37 -7.33 37.58
C ARG A 41 -1.88 -7.17 37.70
N GLY A 42 -2.51 -6.54 36.70
CA GLY A 42 -3.96 -6.40 36.63
C GLY A 42 -4.71 -7.73 36.43
N TYR A 43 -4.03 -8.77 35.93
CA TYR A 43 -4.58 -10.11 35.72
C TYR A 43 -3.47 -11.17 35.75
N GLY A 44 -3.83 -12.43 35.99
CA GLY A 44 -2.89 -13.57 35.91
C GLY A 44 -2.00 -13.81 37.13
N GLY A 45 -2.10 -12.98 38.17
CA GLY A 45 -1.25 -13.07 39.37
C GLY A 45 0.21 -12.64 39.12
N GLY A 46 0.90 -12.24 40.19
CA GLY A 46 2.27 -11.75 40.12
C GLY A 46 2.41 -10.23 40.01
N TRP A 47 3.59 -9.78 39.65
CA TRP A 47 3.99 -8.37 39.60
C TRP A 47 4.87 -8.08 38.38
N ASP A 48 4.86 -6.82 37.95
CA ASP A 48 5.76 -6.28 36.92
C ASP A 48 6.59 -5.15 37.55
N CYS A 49 7.84 -5.01 37.12
CA CYS A 49 8.67 -3.90 37.60
C CYS A 49 8.12 -2.55 37.14
N ASP A 50 8.33 -1.53 37.97
CA ASP A 50 8.04 -0.15 37.62
C ASP A 50 8.92 0.30 36.45
N LEU A 51 8.48 1.34 35.75
CA LEU A 51 9.18 1.86 34.58
C LEU A 51 10.61 2.29 34.97
N GLY A 52 11.61 1.80 34.23
CA GLY A 52 13.03 2.03 34.54
C GLY A 52 13.68 0.93 35.39
N PHE A 53 12.93 -0.12 35.73
CA PHE A 53 13.44 -1.29 36.45
C PHE A 53 13.20 -2.57 35.65
N ARG A 54 14.03 -3.58 35.89
CA ARG A 54 13.90 -4.91 35.27
C ARG A 54 13.91 -6.01 36.32
N VAL A 55 13.30 -7.14 35.98
CA VAL A 55 13.28 -8.31 36.84
C VAL A 55 14.67 -8.94 36.89
N GLU A 56 15.18 -9.15 38.11
CA GLU A 56 16.39 -9.92 38.35
C GLU A 56 16.13 -10.85 39.54
N GLY A 57 15.73 -12.09 39.25
CA GLY A 57 15.28 -13.05 40.26
C GLY A 57 13.96 -12.63 40.91
N ALA A 58 13.97 -12.36 42.22
CA ALA A 58 12.80 -11.96 43.00
C ALA A 58 12.70 -10.45 43.24
N GLU A 59 13.55 -9.65 42.59
CA GLU A 59 13.67 -8.20 42.80
C GLU A 59 13.58 -7.43 41.49
N CYS A 60 13.31 -6.12 41.61
CA CYS A 60 13.36 -5.16 40.52
C CYS A 60 14.61 -4.29 40.65
N VAL A 61 15.57 -4.49 39.75
CA VAL A 61 16.83 -3.74 39.70
C VAL A 61 16.71 -2.59 38.71
N ALA A 62 17.24 -1.42 39.08
CA ALA A 62 17.21 -0.24 38.23
C ALA A 62 18.02 -0.48 36.94
N LEU A 63 17.48 -0.05 35.81
CA LEU A 63 18.20 -0.03 34.54
C LEU A 63 19.28 1.07 34.57
N ASP A 64 20.45 0.76 34.03
CA ASP A 64 21.45 1.78 33.73
C ASP A 64 21.03 2.48 32.43
N ILE A 65 20.33 3.60 32.58
CA ILE A 65 19.78 4.38 31.47
C ILE A 65 20.76 5.53 31.20
N PRO A 66 21.44 5.53 30.04
CA PRO A 66 22.41 6.57 29.70
C PRO A 66 21.72 7.94 29.48
N GLU A 67 22.51 8.99 29.41
CA GLU A 67 22.01 10.32 29.04
C GLU A 67 21.32 10.28 27.67
N HIS A 68 20.24 11.07 27.52
CA HIS A 68 19.41 11.10 26.31
C HIS A 68 18.71 9.78 25.97
N ALA A 69 18.48 8.90 26.94
CA ALA A 69 17.63 7.72 26.80
C ALA A 69 16.39 7.79 27.70
N TYR A 70 15.37 7.00 27.38
CA TYR A 70 14.17 6.82 28.20
C TYR A 70 13.82 5.33 28.35
N PRO A 71 13.26 4.93 29.51
CA PRO A 71 12.87 3.54 29.74
C PRO A 71 11.67 3.15 28.86
N THR A 72 11.72 1.95 28.26
CA THR A 72 10.66 1.46 27.36
C THR A 72 9.65 0.55 28.05
N GLY A 73 9.99 0.05 29.24
CA GLY A 73 9.21 -0.98 29.94
C GLY A 73 9.32 -2.37 29.30
N ARG A 74 10.23 -2.57 28.34
CA ARG A 74 10.49 -3.90 27.77
C ARG A 74 11.33 -4.72 28.75
N ALA A 75 10.90 -5.96 28.98
CA ALA A 75 11.61 -6.91 29.85
C ALA A 75 12.86 -7.55 29.20
N TYR A 76 13.12 -7.25 27.93
CA TYR A 76 14.22 -7.79 27.14
C TYR A 76 14.98 -6.68 26.42
N GLY A 77 16.22 -6.95 26.03
CA GLY A 77 17.12 -5.96 25.43
C GLY A 77 17.73 -5.03 26.47
N THR A 78 18.00 -3.78 26.08
CA THR A 78 18.55 -2.72 26.94
C THR A 78 17.52 -2.19 27.96
N GLY A 79 16.22 -2.35 27.68
CA GLY A 79 15.14 -1.82 28.53
C GLY A 79 14.93 -0.30 28.40
N TRP A 80 15.70 0.36 27.55
CA TRP A 80 15.62 1.79 27.23
C TRP A 80 15.80 2.02 25.73
N ASP A 81 15.26 3.12 25.22
CA ASP A 81 15.44 3.59 23.85
C ASP A 81 15.99 5.03 23.88
N CYS A 82 16.71 5.43 22.83
CA CYS A 82 17.22 6.80 22.74
C CYS A 82 16.09 7.80 22.54
N ALA A 83 16.24 8.98 23.14
CA ALA A 83 15.37 10.11 22.92
C ALA A 83 15.41 10.55 21.45
N ARG A 84 14.35 11.23 21.01
CA ARG A 84 14.25 11.79 19.66
C ARG A 84 15.48 12.66 19.34
N GLY A 85 16.13 12.38 18.22
CA GLY A 85 17.35 13.08 17.78
C GLY A 85 18.65 12.42 18.24
N TYR A 86 18.57 11.26 18.89
CA TYR A 86 19.73 10.48 19.32
C TYR A 86 19.66 9.07 18.74
N GLU A 87 20.82 8.51 18.44
CA GLU A 87 20.98 7.14 17.94
C GLU A 87 21.70 6.26 18.97
N ASP A 88 21.34 4.97 18.98
CA ASP A 88 21.94 3.98 19.86
C ASP A 88 23.33 3.57 19.38
N VAL A 89 24.31 3.70 20.26
CA VAL A 89 25.67 3.21 20.08
C VAL A 89 25.86 1.95 20.91
N ASN A 90 25.72 0.80 20.23
CA ASN A 90 25.98 -0.55 20.74
C ASN A 90 25.19 -0.95 22.01
N GLY A 91 24.01 -0.36 22.25
CA GLY A 91 23.19 -0.63 23.43
C GLY A 91 23.80 -0.10 24.72
N THR A 92 24.67 0.91 24.63
CA THR A 92 25.41 1.45 25.79
C THR A 92 25.26 2.95 25.97
N SER A 93 24.99 3.70 24.89
CA SER A 93 24.87 5.15 24.96
C SER A 93 24.01 5.67 23.81
N CYS A 94 23.47 6.87 24.00
CA CYS A 94 22.73 7.59 22.99
C CYS A 94 23.52 8.82 22.56
N THR A 95 23.91 8.89 21.29
CA THR A 95 24.66 10.02 20.74
C THR A 95 23.79 10.87 19.83
N PRO A 96 23.99 12.20 19.77
CA PRO A 96 23.19 13.06 18.91
C PRO A 96 23.34 12.66 17.44
N ILE A 97 22.22 12.59 16.72
CA ILE A 97 22.23 12.37 15.27
C ILE A 97 22.78 13.64 14.60
N PRO A 98 23.86 13.54 13.81
CA PRO A 98 24.38 14.68 13.07
C PRO A 98 23.40 15.03 11.94
N VAL A 99 22.72 16.17 12.08
CA VAL A 99 21.83 16.71 11.04
C VAL A 99 22.61 17.72 10.21
N PRO A 100 22.84 17.49 8.91
CA PRO A 100 23.59 18.41 8.05
C PRO A 100 22.78 19.68 7.72
N ASP A 101 23.43 20.67 7.10
CA ASP A 101 22.75 21.86 6.60
C ASP A 101 21.66 21.50 5.59
N ASN A 102 20.54 22.23 5.61
CA ASN A 102 19.35 21.99 4.77
C ASN A 102 18.72 20.60 5.01
N ALA A 103 18.77 20.10 6.24
CA ALA A 103 18.12 18.88 6.67
C ALA A 103 17.37 19.06 7.99
N PHE A 104 16.42 18.17 8.24
CA PHE A 104 15.66 18.12 9.48
C PHE A 104 15.44 16.68 9.95
N LEU A 105 15.23 16.51 11.26
CA LEU A 105 14.89 15.20 11.83
C LEU A 105 13.53 14.72 11.30
N ARG A 106 13.49 13.49 10.81
CA ARG A 106 12.25 12.82 10.40
C ARG A 106 11.25 12.78 11.55
N SER A 107 9.98 12.57 11.22
CA SER A 107 8.93 12.38 12.22
C SER A 107 9.27 11.26 13.21
N SER A 108 9.88 10.16 12.72
CA SER A 108 10.36 9.05 13.56
C SER A 108 11.37 9.47 14.63
N GLY A 109 12.16 10.52 14.38
CA GLY A 109 13.16 11.00 15.32
C GLY A 109 14.51 10.27 15.31
N TYR A 110 14.63 9.18 14.55
CA TYR A 110 15.81 8.31 14.50
C TYR A 110 16.60 8.43 13.19
N GLY A 111 16.42 9.55 12.49
CA GLY A 111 17.10 9.84 11.25
C GLY A 111 16.69 11.21 10.74
N TRP A 112 17.36 11.67 9.70
CA TRP A 112 17.09 12.96 9.07
C TRP A 112 16.64 12.80 7.62
N GLN A 113 16.11 13.88 7.06
CA GLN A 113 15.82 14.01 5.64
C GLN A 113 16.13 15.44 5.21
N CYS A 114 16.43 15.62 3.93
CA CYS A 114 16.66 16.94 3.37
C CYS A 114 15.39 17.80 3.39
N GLU A 115 15.58 19.10 3.52
CA GLU A 115 14.55 20.10 3.29
C GLU A 115 14.10 20.07 1.83
N ARG A 116 12.88 20.57 1.56
CA ARG A 116 12.36 20.66 0.20
C ARG A 116 13.30 21.49 -0.67
N GLY A 117 13.64 20.97 -1.85
CA GLY A 117 14.61 21.60 -2.75
C GLY A 117 16.03 21.09 -2.59
N PHE A 118 16.25 20.14 -1.68
CA PHE A 118 17.52 19.46 -1.49
C PHE A 118 17.34 17.95 -1.60
N ARG A 119 18.38 17.27 -2.09
CA ARG A 119 18.45 15.81 -2.15
C ARG A 119 19.62 15.30 -1.34
N GLU A 120 19.46 14.10 -0.80
CA GLU A 120 20.50 13.41 -0.05
C GLU A 120 21.58 12.92 -1.02
N GLU A 121 22.83 13.35 -0.80
CA GLU A 121 24.00 12.87 -1.51
C GLU A 121 25.07 12.50 -0.49
N ARG A 122 25.12 11.21 -0.10
CA ARG A 122 25.86 10.72 1.08
C ARG A 122 25.31 11.40 2.34
N ASP A 123 26.18 11.93 3.21
CA ASP A 123 25.80 12.51 4.48
C ASP A 123 25.52 14.02 4.41
N VAL A 124 25.16 14.54 3.23
CA VAL A 124 24.86 15.97 3.01
C VAL A 124 23.62 16.16 2.14
N CYS A 125 22.99 17.32 2.30
CA CYS A 125 21.88 17.76 1.46
C CYS A 125 22.39 18.74 0.41
N VAL A 126 22.29 18.36 -0.87
CA VAL A 126 22.71 19.19 -1.99
C VAL A 126 21.49 19.79 -2.71
N PRO A 127 21.57 21.05 -3.21
CA PRO A 127 20.47 21.66 -3.93
C PRO A 127 20.03 20.85 -5.14
N ILE A 128 18.73 20.81 -5.36
CA ILE A 128 18.12 20.23 -6.56
C ILE A 128 18.11 21.30 -7.66
N ALA A 129 18.76 21.00 -8.78
CA ALA A 129 18.65 21.81 -9.98
C ALA A 129 17.30 21.53 -10.65
N VAL A 130 16.38 22.47 -10.56
CA VAL A 130 15.06 22.39 -11.21
C VAL A 130 15.21 22.94 -12.63
N PRO A 131 14.96 22.14 -13.68
CA PRO A 131 15.02 22.62 -15.06
C PRO A 131 13.85 23.56 -15.38
N GLU A 132 13.89 24.20 -16.54
CA GLU A 132 12.74 24.96 -17.05
C GLU A 132 11.53 24.03 -17.24
N PHE A 133 10.32 24.55 -17.03
CA PHE A 133 9.04 23.82 -17.09
C PHE A 133 8.94 22.67 -16.09
N ALA A 134 9.46 22.86 -14.88
CA ALA A 134 9.41 21.90 -13.79
C ALA A 134 9.16 22.58 -12.44
N TYR A 135 8.66 21.79 -11.48
CA TYR A 135 8.49 22.22 -10.10
C TYR A 135 8.99 21.16 -9.11
N LEU A 136 9.42 21.61 -7.94
CA LEU A 136 9.87 20.74 -6.85
C LEU A 136 8.75 19.85 -6.34
N THR A 137 9.04 18.58 -6.11
CA THR A 137 8.14 17.64 -5.42
C THR A 137 8.60 17.42 -3.98
N ASP A 138 7.71 16.91 -3.13
CA ASP A 138 8.06 16.49 -1.75
C ASP A 138 8.62 15.06 -1.71
N GLU A 139 8.90 14.46 -2.88
CA GLU A 139 9.41 13.10 -2.98
C GLU A 139 10.89 13.06 -2.61
N GLY A 140 11.18 12.42 -1.47
CA GLY A 140 12.55 12.23 -0.98
C GLY A 140 13.38 11.22 -1.78
N SER A 141 12.79 10.55 -2.76
CA SER A 141 13.45 9.60 -3.67
C SER A 141 13.26 10.04 -5.11
N GLY A 142 14.29 9.93 -5.95
CA GLY A 142 14.24 10.31 -7.36
C GLY A 142 14.88 11.67 -7.62
N THR A 143 14.38 12.40 -8.61
CA THR A 143 14.91 13.72 -9.02
C THR A 143 14.52 14.86 -8.09
N GLY A 144 13.45 14.68 -7.29
CA GLY A 144 12.88 15.70 -6.40
C GLY A 144 12.26 16.90 -7.13
N TRP A 145 11.99 16.73 -8.42
CA TRP A 145 11.19 17.63 -9.25
C TRP A 145 10.39 16.81 -10.26
N THR A 146 9.29 17.38 -10.72
CA THR A 146 8.49 16.84 -11.83
C THR A 146 8.19 17.94 -12.83
N CYS A 147 7.87 17.56 -14.06
CA CYS A 147 7.58 18.51 -15.12
C CYS A 147 6.22 19.17 -14.94
N ASP A 148 6.12 20.42 -15.39
CA ASP A 148 4.85 21.11 -15.52
C ASP A 148 3.90 20.33 -16.43
N ARG A 149 2.60 20.55 -16.23
CA ARG A 149 1.57 19.98 -17.10
C ARG A 149 1.86 20.31 -18.56
N GLY A 150 1.89 19.29 -19.41
CA GLY A 150 2.21 19.43 -20.83
C GLY A 150 3.68 19.24 -21.16
N TYR A 151 4.51 18.89 -20.18
CA TYR A 151 5.90 18.53 -20.38
C TYR A 151 6.19 17.11 -19.85
N THR A 152 7.22 16.48 -20.40
CA THR A 152 7.69 15.15 -20.00
C THR A 152 9.19 15.17 -19.71
N ALA A 153 9.60 14.38 -18.71
CA ALA A 153 10.99 14.33 -18.27
C ALA A 153 11.83 13.50 -19.24
N LEU A 154 12.85 14.13 -19.83
CA LEU A 154 13.83 13.45 -20.67
C LEU A 154 15.23 14.00 -20.37
N ALA A 155 16.16 13.10 -20.02
CA ALA A 155 17.58 13.40 -19.81
C ALA A 155 17.84 14.60 -18.84
N GLY A 156 17.04 14.73 -17.78
CA GLY A 156 17.22 15.80 -16.79
C GLY A 156 16.62 17.15 -17.21
N SER A 157 15.72 17.18 -18.19
CA SER A 157 14.99 18.37 -18.62
C SER A 157 13.53 18.03 -18.91
N CYS A 158 12.69 19.06 -18.97
CA CYS A 158 11.28 18.93 -19.31
C CYS A 158 11.05 19.37 -20.76
N LEU A 159 10.61 18.44 -21.60
CA LEU A 159 10.31 18.69 -23.01
C LEU A 159 8.80 18.74 -23.23
N PRO A 160 8.31 19.65 -24.10
CA PRO A 160 6.88 19.77 -24.36
C PRO A 160 6.34 18.49 -24.98
N ILE A 161 5.19 18.04 -24.50
CA ILE A 161 4.46 16.91 -25.07
C ILE A 161 3.80 17.39 -26.36
N ALA A 162 4.12 16.72 -27.46
CA ALA A 162 3.43 16.95 -28.73
C ALA A 162 1.99 16.45 -28.63
N VAL A 163 1.04 17.38 -28.61
CA VAL A 163 -0.40 17.09 -28.64
C VAL A 163 -0.89 17.25 -30.08
N PRO A 164 -1.37 16.17 -30.74
CA PRO A 164 -1.87 16.27 -32.10
C PRO A 164 -3.18 17.07 -32.18
N ALA A 165 -3.60 17.42 -33.39
CA ALA A 165 -4.92 18.04 -33.60
C ALA A 165 -6.05 17.12 -33.10
N ASN A 166 -7.11 17.71 -32.56
CA ASN A 166 -8.25 17.01 -31.96
C ASN A 166 -7.88 16.14 -30.74
N ALA A 167 -6.84 16.53 -30.01
CA ALA A 167 -6.42 15.90 -28.76
C ALA A 167 -6.24 16.92 -27.65
N TYR A 168 -6.30 16.44 -26.40
CA TYR A 168 -6.07 17.24 -25.20
C TYR A 168 -5.15 16.50 -24.23
N LEU A 169 -4.41 17.28 -23.42
CA LEU A 169 -3.56 16.73 -22.35
C LEU A 169 -4.41 16.05 -21.26
N THR A 170 -4.06 14.83 -20.87
CA THR A 170 -4.71 14.17 -19.74
C THR A 170 -4.19 14.76 -18.43
N ASN A 171 -4.99 14.74 -17.36
CA ASN A 171 -4.55 15.10 -16.00
C ASN A 171 -4.03 13.88 -15.23
N SER A 172 -3.64 12.80 -15.92
CA SER A 172 -3.30 11.54 -15.27
C SER A 172 -1.80 11.49 -15.00
N ASP A 173 -1.42 11.23 -13.75
CA ASP A 173 -0.02 11.00 -13.36
C ASP A 173 0.53 9.71 -14.00
N PHE A 174 -0.37 8.80 -14.39
CA PHE A 174 -0.05 7.51 -15.02
C PHE A 174 -0.84 7.31 -16.31
N GLY A 175 -0.21 6.74 -17.33
CA GLY A 175 -0.85 6.42 -18.62
C GLY A 175 -0.48 7.39 -19.73
N ALA A 176 -1.34 7.50 -20.75
CA ALA A 176 -1.09 8.37 -21.90
C ALA A 176 -1.21 9.84 -21.50
N ALA A 177 -0.21 10.66 -21.89
CA ALA A 177 -0.15 12.07 -21.55
C ALA A 177 -1.19 12.94 -22.29
N TRP A 178 -1.80 12.41 -23.35
CA TRP A 178 -2.89 13.03 -24.09
C TRP A 178 -3.93 11.98 -24.51
N ALA A 179 -5.15 12.45 -24.74
CA ALA A 179 -6.26 11.66 -25.26
C ALA A 179 -6.97 12.43 -26.38
N CYS A 180 -7.66 11.70 -27.26
CA CYS A 180 -8.43 12.32 -28.32
C CYS A 180 -9.68 13.01 -27.77
N GLU A 181 -10.05 14.13 -28.38
CA GLU A 181 -11.32 14.80 -28.11
C GLU A 181 -12.51 13.88 -28.42
N ARG A 182 -13.66 14.18 -27.82
CA ARG A 182 -14.90 13.46 -28.11
C ARG A 182 -15.19 13.53 -29.61
N GLY A 183 -15.40 12.37 -30.23
CA GLY A 183 -15.60 12.27 -31.68
C GLY A 183 -14.37 11.87 -32.46
N PHE A 184 -13.24 11.63 -31.79
CA PHE A 184 -12.01 11.19 -32.40
C PHE A 184 -11.46 9.94 -31.72
N VAL A 185 -10.81 9.07 -32.49
CA VAL A 185 -10.17 7.84 -32.02
C VAL A 185 -8.66 7.92 -32.24
N LYS A 186 -7.90 7.42 -31.27
CA LYS A 186 -6.43 7.40 -31.35
C LYS A 186 -5.99 6.34 -32.35
N ILE A 187 -5.25 6.77 -33.36
CA ILE A 187 -4.54 5.90 -34.30
C ILE A 187 -3.09 6.32 -34.30
N GLU A 188 -2.22 5.49 -33.71
CA GLU A 188 -0.81 5.84 -33.47
C GLU A 188 -0.69 7.17 -32.72
N ASP A 189 -0.09 8.19 -33.33
CA ASP A 189 0.15 9.52 -32.73
C ASP A 189 -0.78 10.62 -33.28
N ARG A 190 -1.98 10.24 -33.74
CA ARG A 190 -3.01 11.20 -34.18
C ARG A 190 -4.40 10.80 -33.71
N CYS A 191 -5.33 11.74 -33.86
CA CYS A 191 -6.74 11.59 -33.57
C CYS A 191 -7.56 11.73 -34.85
N ASP A 192 -8.09 10.60 -35.32
CA ASP A 192 -8.90 10.53 -36.53
C ASP A 192 -10.39 10.60 -36.17
N ALA A 193 -11.18 11.30 -36.97
CA ALA A 193 -12.61 11.48 -36.70
C ALA A 193 -13.34 10.13 -36.77
N ILE A 194 -14.20 9.89 -35.79
CA ILE A 194 -15.11 8.74 -35.79
C ILE A 194 -16.17 8.98 -36.86
N ILE A 195 -16.28 8.03 -37.79
CA ILE A 195 -17.33 8.05 -38.81
C ILE A 195 -18.63 7.58 -38.16
N LEU A 196 -19.60 8.49 -38.05
CA LEU A 196 -20.94 8.14 -37.56
C LEU A 196 -21.79 7.60 -38.71
N PRO A 197 -22.28 6.35 -38.62
CA PRO A 197 -23.31 5.89 -39.54
C PRO A 197 -24.63 6.65 -39.29
N ALA A 198 -25.56 6.55 -40.25
CA ALA A 198 -26.91 7.09 -40.07
C ALA A 198 -27.59 6.45 -38.84
N ASN A 199 -28.38 7.24 -38.11
CA ASN A 199 -29.07 6.84 -36.88
C ASN A 199 -28.11 6.40 -35.74
N ALA A 200 -26.97 7.08 -35.62
CA ALA A 200 -26.00 6.87 -34.54
C ALA A 200 -25.58 8.18 -33.89
N PHE A 201 -25.17 8.10 -32.63
CA PHE A 201 -24.63 9.21 -31.86
C PHE A 201 -23.29 8.84 -31.21
N LEU A 202 -22.48 9.84 -30.90
CA LEU A 202 -21.19 9.65 -30.22
C LEU A 202 -21.38 9.13 -28.79
N ASP A 203 -20.74 8.00 -28.51
CA ASP A 203 -20.75 7.32 -27.22
C ASP A 203 -19.46 7.65 -26.45
N GLN A 204 -19.57 7.80 -25.13
CA GLN A 204 -18.44 8.09 -24.24
C GLN A 204 -17.85 6.84 -23.58
N ALA A 205 -18.39 5.66 -23.89
CA ALA A 205 -17.83 4.40 -23.40
C ALA A 205 -16.33 4.29 -23.79
N SER A 206 -15.49 3.95 -22.81
CA SER A 206 -14.04 3.75 -23.02
C SER A 206 -13.70 2.52 -23.88
N TYR A 207 -14.71 1.79 -24.33
CA TYR A 207 -14.62 0.57 -25.11
C TYR A 207 -15.67 0.58 -26.23
N GLY A 208 -15.42 -0.19 -27.29
CA GLY A 208 -16.31 -0.26 -28.45
C GLY A 208 -15.95 0.77 -29.54
N PRO A 209 -16.85 1.01 -30.52
CA PRO A 209 -16.54 1.78 -31.72
C PRO A 209 -16.59 3.31 -31.51
N GLY A 210 -16.89 3.79 -30.30
CA GLY A 210 -17.00 5.23 -29.97
C GLY A 210 -18.31 5.89 -30.43
N TRP A 211 -19.27 5.09 -30.86
CA TRP A 211 -20.64 5.50 -31.18
C TRP A 211 -21.63 4.41 -30.78
N SER A 212 -22.88 4.83 -30.58
CA SER A 212 -24.01 3.96 -30.25
C SER A 212 -25.20 4.31 -31.14
N CYS A 213 -26.04 3.33 -31.44
CA CYS A 213 -27.23 3.54 -32.27
C CYS A 213 -28.30 4.35 -31.54
N GLU A 214 -28.97 5.24 -32.27
CA GLU A 214 -30.15 5.96 -31.80
C GLU A 214 -31.26 4.98 -31.40
N ARG A 215 -32.20 5.46 -30.57
CA ARG A 215 -33.34 4.68 -30.09
C ARG A 215 -34.10 4.05 -31.26
N GLY A 216 -34.30 2.73 -31.20
CA GLY A 216 -35.00 1.96 -32.23
C GLY A 216 -34.10 1.43 -33.34
N TYR A 217 -32.78 1.53 -33.17
CA TYR A 217 -31.80 0.96 -34.10
C TYR A 217 -30.81 0.05 -33.36
N GLU A 218 -30.33 -0.99 -34.06
CA GLU A 218 -29.32 -1.92 -33.55
C GLU A 218 -28.06 -1.95 -34.44
N PRO A 219 -26.87 -2.20 -33.87
CA PRO A 219 -25.62 -2.22 -34.62
C PRO A 219 -25.51 -3.51 -35.46
N LEU A 220 -25.37 -3.36 -36.78
CA LEU A 220 -25.13 -4.46 -37.71
C LEU A 220 -24.07 -4.05 -38.74
N ASN A 221 -22.95 -4.77 -38.79
CA ASN A 221 -21.85 -4.57 -39.75
C ASN A 221 -21.34 -3.11 -39.85
N GLY A 222 -21.28 -2.40 -38.73
CA GLY A 222 -20.80 -1.00 -38.68
C GLY A 222 -21.85 0.04 -39.10
N ALA A 223 -23.12 -0.34 -39.22
CA ALA A 223 -24.25 0.56 -39.42
C ALA A 223 -25.30 0.37 -38.32
N CYS A 224 -26.20 1.34 -38.18
CA CYS A 224 -27.40 1.23 -37.34
C CYS A 224 -28.60 0.91 -38.22
N VAL A 225 -29.14 -0.30 -38.06
CA VAL A 225 -30.32 -0.78 -38.79
C VAL A 225 -31.55 -0.70 -37.89
N VAL A 226 -32.72 -0.43 -38.48
CA VAL A 226 -33.96 -0.29 -37.71
C VAL A 226 -34.31 -1.63 -37.03
N ILE A 227 -34.73 -1.56 -35.78
CA ILE A 227 -35.23 -2.74 -35.05
C ILE A 227 -36.63 -3.05 -35.58
N ASP A 228 -36.77 -4.21 -36.21
CA ASP A 228 -38.08 -4.73 -36.61
C ASP A 228 -38.85 -5.20 -35.38
N LEU A 229 -39.77 -4.36 -34.92
CA LEU A 229 -40.57 -4.63 -33.73
C LEU A 229 -41.71 -5.59 -34.08
N PRO A 230 -41.81 -6.78 -33.44
CA PRO A 230 -42.92 -7.67 -33.68
C PRO A 230 -44.24 -7.07 -33.15
N GLU A 231 -45.36 -7.59 -33.64
CA GLU A 231 -46.68 -7.16 -33.14
C GLU A 231 -46.81 -7.42 -31.63
N ASN A 232 -47.40 -6.48 -30.90
CA ASN A 232 -47.54 -6.51 -29.43
C ASN A 232 -46.19 -6.45 -28.68
N ALA A 233 -45.22 -5.71 -29.20
CA ALA A 233 -43.98 -5.38 -28.53
C ALA A 233 -43.73 -3.86 -28.50
N TYR A 234 -42.94 -3.44 -27.52
CA TYR A 234 -42.50 -2.06 -27.34
C TYR A 234 -41.00 -2.00 -27.09
N LEU A 235 -40.36 -0.89 -27.49
CA LEU A 235 -38.97 -0.61 -27.12
C LEU A 235 -38.89 -0.31 -25.62
N ASP A 236 -37.98 -0.98 -24.94
CA ASP A 236 -37.79 -0.83 -23.51
C ASP A 236 -37.16 0.54 -23.13
N ARG A 237 -36.78 0.69 -21.86
CA ARG A 237 -36.16 1.92 -21.37
C ARG A 237 -34.76 2.18 -21.91
N SER A 238 -34.02 1.13 -22.29
CA SER A 238 -32.73 1.30 -22.97
C SER A 238 -32.92 1.88 -24.37
N GLY A 239 -34.08 1.60 -24.98
CA GLY A 239 -34.49 2.11 -26.27
C GLY A 239 -33.96 1.31 -27.46
N ASN A 240 -33.02 0.40 -27.25
CA ASN A 240 -32.44 -0.46 -28.29
C ASN A 240 -32.65 -1.96 -27.99
N GLN A 241 -33.46 -2.26 -26.99
CA GLN A 241 -34.02 -3.59 -26.73
C GLN A 241 -35.55 -3.46 -26.73
N TRP A 242 -36.24 -4.57 -26.88
CA TRP A 242 -37.69 -4.59 -26.87
C TRP A 242 -38.24 -5.65 -25.92
N SER A 243 -39.49 -5.46 -25.51
CA SER A 243 -40.23 -6.37 -24.65
C SER A 243 -41.66 -6.50 -25.15
N CYS A 244 -42.30 -7.63 -24.85
CA CYS A 244 -43.70 -7.82 -25.17
C CYS A 244 -44.59 -6.91 -24.32
N ASP A 245 -45.68 -6.42 -24.91
CA ASP A 245 -46.73 -5.68 -24.22
C ASP A 245 -47.33 -6.50 -23.08
N LEU A 246 -47.97 -5.80 -22.15
CA LEU A 246 -48.62 -6.45 -21.00
C LEU A 246 -49.65 -7.49 -21.48
N GLY A 247 -49.50 -8.73 -21.01
CA GLY A 247 -50.36 -9.86 -21.41
C GLY A 247 -49.81 -10.71 -22.56
N PHE A 248 -48.65 -10.36 -23.13
CA PHE A 248 -47.96 -11.14 -24.15
C PHE A 248 -46.64 -11.72 -23.62
N GLN A 249 -46.23 -12.87 -24.15
CA GLN A 249 -45.01 -13.59 -23.80
C GLN A 249 -44.16 -13.84 -25.05
N LEU A 250 -42.83 -13.78 -24.87
CA LEU A 250 -41.86 -14.00 -25.94
C LEU A 250 -41.88 -15.48 -26.37
N SER A 251 -42.10 -15.72 -27.67
CA SER A 251 -42.00 -17.03 -28.30
C SER A 251 -41.26 -16.90 -29.63
N GLY A 252 -40.01 -17.34 -29.68
CA GLY A 252 -39.13 -17.11 -30.82
C GLY A 252 -38.87 -15.62 -31.03
N ALA A 253 -39.22 -15.10 -32.21
CA ALA A 253 -39.10 -13.69 -32.58
C ALA A 253 -40.43 -12.92 -32.51
N ALA A 254 -41.44 -13.44 -31.79
CA ALA A 254 -42.77 -12.84 -31.71
C ALA A 254 -43.32 -12.79 -30.28
N CYS A 255 -44.27 -11.89 -30.06
CA CYS A 255 -45.05 -11.78 -28.82
C CYS A 255 -46.41 -12.42 -29.01
N ILE A 256 -46.67 -13.50 -28.27
CA ILE A 256 -47.94 -14.23 -28.31
C ILE A 256 -48.71 -14.04 -27.00
N LEU A 257 -50.04 -14.05 -27.05
CA LEU A 257 -50.88 -13.89 -25.86
C LEU A 257 -50.50 -14.93 -24.79
N GLY A 258 -50.12 -14.45 -23.60
CA GLY A 258 -49.81 -15.29 -22.46
C GLY A 258 -51.06 -15.98 -21.95
N ARG A 259 -50.97 -17.29 -21.68
CA ARG A 259 -52.02 -18.03 -20.97
C ARG A 259 -52.08 -17.67 -19.49
#